data_AF-A0A2D5X1J6-F1
#
_entry.id   AF-A0A2D5X1J6-F1
#
_cell.length_a   1.000
_cell.length_b   1.000
_cell.length_c   1.000
_cell.angle_alpha   90.00
_cell.angle_beta   90.00
_cell.angle_gamma   90.00
#
_symmetry.space_group_name_H-M   'P 1'
#
loop_
_entity.id
_entity.type
_entity.pdbx_description
1 polymer ?
#
loop_
_entity_poly.entity_id
_entity_poly.type
_entity_poly.pdbx_seq_one_letter_code
_entity_poly.pdbx_strand_id
1 'polypeptide(L)' 'MFDDSSDELVFGLWPFLKRILFLLIPFWVFLICWSANLSYFVSSIVAGLSVATIVFYEKYKLKQISANEDD' A
#
# COMPACT_ATOMS: atom_id res chain seq x y z
N MET A 1 0.55 -26.47 14.77
CA MET A 1 -0.67 -26.14 15.55
C MET A 1 -0.71 -24.69 16.05
N PHE A 2 0.37 -23.90 15.92
CA PHE A 2 0.40 -22.46 16.24
C PHE A 2 0.26 -21.52 15.02
N ASP A 3 0.21 -22.10 13.82
CA ASP A 3 0.18 -21.35 12.55
C ASP A 3 -1.20 -20.72 12.28
N ASP A 4 -2.26 -21.40 12.70
CA ASP A 4 -3.65 -21.04 12.36
C ASP A 4 -4.17 -19.81 13.14
N SER A 5 -3.77 -19.66 14.40
CA SER A 5 -4.24 -18.55 15.25
C SER A 5 -3.57 -17.22 14.91
N SER A 6 -2.33 -17.26 14.41
CA SER A 6 -1.62 -16.05 13.97
C SER A 6 -2.20 -15.56 12.65
N ASP A 7 -2.50 -16.47 11.72
CA ASP A 7 -3.11 -16.12 10.44
C ASP A 7 -4.51 -15.55 10.60
N GLU A 8 -5.34 -16.07 11.50
CA GLU A 8 -6.69 -15.53 11.75
C GLU A 8 -6.65 -14.10 12.33
N LEU A 9 -5.69 -13.83 13.23
CA LEU A 9 -5.45 -12.50 13.79
C LEU A 9 -4.87 -11.55 12.74
N VAL A 10 -3.92 -12.01 11.92
CA VAL A 10 -3.32 -11.24 10.82
C VAL A 10 -4.36 -10.96 9.74
N PHE A 11 -5.29 -11.88 9.46
CA PHE A 11 -6.38 -11.69 8.51
C PHE A 11 -7.39 -10.66 9.03
N GLY A 12 -7.72 -10.70 10.32
CA GLY A 12 -8.56 -9.68 10.98
C GLY A 12 -7.88 -8.31 11.08
N LEU A 13 -6.56 -8.26 11.22
CA LEU A 13 -5.75 -7.04 11.33
C LEU A 13 -5.31 -6.50 9.96
N TRP A 14 -5.37 -7.31 8.90
CA TRP A 14 -5.05 -6.97 7.51
C TRP A 14 -5.72 -5.67 7.02
N PRO A 15 -7.03 -5.42 7.23
CA PRO A 15 -7.65 -4.16 6.80
C PRO A 15 -7.08 -2.92 7.52
N PHE A 16 -6.65 -3.06 8.79
CA PHE A 16 -6.00 -1.99 9.53
C PHE A 16 -4.57 -1.77 9.06
N LEU A 17 -3.80 -2.85 8.92
CA LEU A 17 -2.42 -2.80 8.45
C LEU A 17 -2.35 -2.21 7.04
N LYS A 18 -3.31 -2.57 6.18
CA LYS A 18 -3.45 -2.03 4.82
C LYS A 18 -3.67 -0.52 4.82
N ARG A 19 -4.53 0.01 5.71
CA ARG A 19 -4.76 1.47 5.82
C ARG A 19 -3.54 2.21 6.34
N ILE A 20 -2.87 1.66 7.35
CA ILE A 20 -1.64 2.22 7.90
C ILE A 20 -0.57 2.24 6.81
N LEU A 21 -0.39 1.13 6.09
CA LEU A 21 0.60 1.03 5.02
C LEU A 21 0.27 1.99 3.87
N PHE A 22 -1.00 2.15 3.50
CA PHE A 22 -1.42 3.09 2.47
C PHE A 22 -1.09 4.55 2.82
N LEU A 23 -1.11 4.91 4.11
CA LEU A 23 -0.76 6.25 4.57
C LEU A 23 0.75 6.40 4.84
N LEU A 24 1.38 5.33 5.33
CA LEU A 24 2.79 5.28 5.68
C LEU A 24 3.68 5.31 4.44
N ILE A 25 3.32 4.60 3.36
CA ILE A 25 4.09 4.55 2.11
C ILE A 25 4.29 5.94 1.48
N PRO A 26 3.24 6.73 1.17
CA PRO A 26 3.41 8.06 0.58
C PRO A 26 4.09 9.03 1.55
N PHE A 27 3.84 8.89 2.86
CA PHE A 27 4.53 9.68 3.89
C PHE A 27 6.05 9.37 3.93
N TRP A 28 6.43 8.11 3.81
CA TRP A 28 7.82 7.69 3.71
C TRP A 28 8.50 8.16 2.43
N VAL A 29 7.80 8.09 1.29
CA VAL A 29 8.30 8.61 0.02
C VAL A 29 8.56 10.12 0.11
N PHE A 30 7.66 10.87 0.75
CA PHE A 30 7.85 12.29 1.03
C PHE A 30 9.07 12.56 1.93
N LEU A 31 9.25 11.77 3.00
CA LEU A 31 10.40 11.86 3.91
C LEU A 31 11.73 11.54 3.23
N ILE A 32 11.76 10.57 2.31
CA ILE A 32 12.95 10.23 1.52
C ILE A 32 13.30 11.38 0.57
N CYS A 33 12.32 11.94 -0.13
CA CYS A 33 12.52 13.11 -1.00
C CYS A 33 12.96 14.34 -0.20
N TRP A 34 12.41 14.52 1.01
CA TRP A 34 12.85 15.57 1.93
C TRP A 34 14.30 15.38 2.39
N SER A 35 14.68 14.16 2.78
CA SER A 35 16.03 13.79 3.21
C SER A 35 17.06 13.99 2.08
N ALA A 36 16.65 13.75 0.83
CA ALA A 36 17.47 13.99 -0.36
C ALA A 36 17.60 15.48 -0.74
N ASN A 37 17.08 16.41 0.06
CA ASN A 37 17.07 17.86 -0.19
C ASN A 37 16.39 18.25 -1.52
N LEU A 38 15.45 17.43 -2.02
CA LEU A 38 14.69 17.78 -3.21
C LEU A 38 13.69 18.90 -2.89
N SER A 39 13.46 19.76 -3.90
CA SER A 39 12.44 20.81 -3.82
C SER A 39 11.07 20.23 -3.41
N TYR A 40 10.38 20.91 -2.51
CA TYR A 40 9.08 20.49 -1.97
C TYR A 40 8.04 20.19 -3.05
N PHE A 41 8.13 20.87 -4.20
CA PHE A 41 7.29 20.58 -5.36
C PHE A 41 7.51 19.17 -5.93
N VAL A 42 8.77 18.77 -6.10
CA VAL A 42 9.10 17.44 -6.64
C VAL A 42 8.72 16.35 -5.64
N SER A 43 8.98 16.60 -4.35
CA SER A 43 8.58 15.70 -3.26
C SER A 43 7.05 15.47 -3.24
N SER A 44 6.25 16.53 -3.41
CA SER A 44 4.79 16.41 -3.44
C SER A 44 4.26 15.65 -4.66
N ILE A 45 4.88 15.83 -5.83
CA ILE A 45 4.48 15.10 -7.06
C ILE A 45 4.80 13.62 -6.92
N VAL A 46 5.98 13.27 -6.41
CA VAL A 46 6.41 11.89 -6.23
C VAL A 46 5.60 11.18 -5.14
N ALA A 47 5.28 11.88 -4.03
CA ALA A 47 4.38 11.38 -3.01
C ALA A 47 2.96 11.11 -3.56
N GLY A 48 2.42 12.02 -4.40
CA GLY A 48 1.14 11.81 -5.08
C GLY A 48 1.16 10.64 -6.07
N LEU A 49 2.26 10.45 -6.79
CA LEU A 49 2.44 9.34 -7.72
C LEU A 49 2.48 7.99 -6.99
N SER A 50 3.11 7.95 -5.81
CA SER A 50 3.10 6.76 -4.95
C SER A 50 1.67 6.31 -4.60
N VAL A 51 0.76 7.24 -4.32
CA VAL A 51 -0.66 6.93 -4.07
C VAL A 51 -1.32 6.32 -5.33
N ALA A 52 -1.05 6.88 -6.51
CA ALA A 52 -1.59 6.38 -7.77
C ALA A 52 -1.15 4.93 -8.06
N THR A 53 0.10 4.58 -7.74
CA THR A 53 0.61 3.21 -7.89
C THR A 53 -0.14 2.23 -7.00
N ILE A 54 -0.50 2.62 -5.77
CA ILE A 54 -1.24 1.74 -4.85
C ILE A 54 -2.68 1.50 -5.36
N VAL A 55 -3.34 2.55 -5.86
CA VAL A 55 -4.69 2.43 -6.47
C VAL A 55 -4.65 1.52 -7.71
N PHE A 56 -3.60 1.65 -8.53
CA PHE A 56 -3.41 0.78 -9.69
C PHE A 56 -3.20 -0.68 -9.26
N TYR A 57 -2.38 -0.92 -8.24
CA TYR A 57 -2.14 -2.25 -7.69
C TYR A 57 -3.42 -2.88 -7.11
N GLU A 58 -4.25 -2.11 -6.39
CA GLU A 58 -5.54 -2.61 -5.91
C GLU A 58 -6.46 -3.02 -7.06
N LYS A 59 -6.58 -2.20 -8.10
CA LYS A 59 -7.35 -2.54 -9.30
C LYS A 59 -6.83 -3.79 -9.99
N TYR A 60 -5.51 -3.96 -10.06
CA TYR A 60 -4.90 -5.14 -10.65
C TYR A 60 -5.17 -6.40 -9.83
N LYS A 61 -5.06 -6.31 -8.49
CA LYS A 61 -5.36 -7.43 -7.58
C LYS A 61 -6.83 -7.84 -7.66
N LEU A 62 -7.75 -6.87 -7.69
CA LEU A 62 -9.19 -7.13 -7.88
C LEU A 62 -9.46 -7.85 -9.20
N LYS A 63 -8.79 -7.44 -10.29
CA LYS A 63 -8.91 -8.09 -11.60
C LYS A 63 -8.39 -9.53 -11.61
N GLN A 64 -7.35 -9.85 -10.83
CA GLN A 64 -6.90 -11.24 -10.67
C GLN A 64 -7.89 -12.09 -9.88
N ILE A 65 -8.47 -11.55 -8.81
CA ILE A 65 -9.45 -12.28 -8.00
C ILE A 65 -10.69 -12.59 -8.84
N SER A 66 -11.23 -11.58 -9.54
CA SER A 66 -12.39 -11.80 -10.42
C SER A 66 -12.10 -12.77 -11.57
N ALA A 67 -10.87 -12.79 -12.11
CA ALA A 67 -10.49 -13.74 -13.15
C ALA A 67 -10.27 -15.18 -12.63
N ASN A 68 -10.08 -15.37 -11.32
CA ASN A 68 -9.90 -16.69 -10.70
C ASN A 68 -11.22 -17.27 -10.17
N GLU A 69 -12.27 -16.46 -10.09
CA GLU A 69 -13.62 -16.85 -9.62
C GLU A 69 -14.52 -17.32 -10.78
N ASP A 70 -14.08 -17.15 -12.04
CA ASP A 70 -14.77 -17.55 -13.27
C ASP A 70 -14.22 -18.89 -13.87
N ASP A 71 -13.26 -19.55 -13.21
CA ASP A 71 -12.74 -20.91 -13.52
C ASP A 71 -13.24 -21.96 -12.50
#